data_AF-A0A934F065-F1
#
_entry.id   AF-A0A934F065-F1
#
_cell.length_a   1.000
_cell.length_b   1.000
_cell.length_c   1.000
_cell.angle_alpha   90.00
_cell.angle_beta   90.00
_cell.angle_gamma   90.00
#
_symmetry.space_group_name_H-M   'P 1'
#
loop_
_entity.id
_entity.type
_entity.pdbx_description
1 polymer ?
#
loop_
_entity_poly.entity_id
_entity_poly.type
_entity_poly.pdbx_seq_one_letter_code
_entity_poly.pdbx_strand_id
1 'polypeptide(L)'
;MKPLIQRVLRSRADLVELGVVALFLGLGVNLLATWLDKYLQGFPPSQWQWLTAQRVELLIAALLIVIGVWFFVRVLLRDRVIEKQFEGVILFNKEKRKSIPIYGYKFARMLSDTLRAVFIENQALKTAWDAEPLFKNFHDKKSDEASNNKNKDEPDKGEVSYVAICKCEFSPQDNPVSEKSILIEGVEFCVLELLSLHLSEHFDNMEGCEHEVTTIKREDIPGILLQNRILSLLSTPIEDRQIFITSGIDKNPPKGELHAIYASNGAQYSRFDLMLPKGTKIIRPEPGSIKLEHKRFELEIHISFQGFCKNLPAYFEDLYVGIDEESVDARIVKFQVYGKLQRRALLLFNGWRYYEWIDSFFNYFEQSVSFETFLKNIDWASVATRIRSSLILESKRAMANSKRKERIQATGKTSGESRPSQN
;
A
#
# COMPACT_ATOMS: atom_id res chain seq x y z
N MET A 1 2.54 13.01 7.47
CA MET A 1 3.34 13.26 8.69
C MET A 1 2.45 13.91 9.74
N LYS A 2 2.11 13.23 10.84
CA LYS A 2 1.45 13.91 11.98
C LYS A 2 2.41 14.99 12.51
N PRO A 3 1.95 16.21 12.83
CA PRO A 3 2.83 17.29 13.23
C PRO A 3 3.63 16.91 14.48
N LEU A 4 4.94 17.20 14.45
CA LEU A 4 5.93 16.93 15.51
C LEU A 4 5.43 17.29 16.93
N ILE A 5 4.66 18.38 17.02
CA ILE A 5 4.04 18.88 18.25
C ILE A 5 3.04 17.88 18.85
N GLN A 6 2.23 17.20 18.04
CA GLN A 6 1.28 16.19 18.54
C GLN A 6 2.00 14.96 19.07
N ARG A 7 3.14 14.57 18.49
CA ARG A 7 3.94 13.45 18.98
C ARG A 7 4.58 13.78 20.33
N VAL A 8 5.12 15.00 20.48
CA VAL A 8 5.69 15.48 21.74
C VAL A 8 4.61 15.65 22.82
N LEU A 9 3.46 16.24 22.49
CA LEU A 9 2.33 16.37 23.42
C LEU A 9 1.83 15.02 23.92
N ARG A 10 1.72 14.03 23.02
CA ARG A 10 1.32 12.67 23.38
C ARG A 10 2.35 12.00 24.29
N SER A 11 3.64 12.09 23.96
CA SER A 11 4.71 11.56 24.81
C SER A 11 4.75 12.22 26.21
N ARG A 12 4.45 13.52 26.31
CA ARG A 12 4.36 14.22 27.61
C ARG A 12 3.14 13.76 28.40
N ALA A 13 1.99 13.59 27.75
CA ALA A 13 0.80 13.03 28.39
C ALA A 13 1.07 11.62 28.93
N ASP A 14 1.75 10.78 28.15
CA ASP A 14 2.09 9.40 28.54
C ASP A 14 3.07 9.37 29.72
N LEU A 15 4.06 10.27 29.76
CA LEU A 15 4.97 10.41 30.90
C LEU A 15 4.26 10.87 32.18
N VAL A 16 3.33 11.81 32.07
CA VAL A 16 2.51 12.27 33.20
C VAL A 16 1.60 11.13 33.69
N GLU A 17 0.94 10.44 32.77
CA GLU A 17 0.11 9.27 33.06
C GLU A 17 0.92 8.18 33.80
N LEU A 18 2.14 7.88 33.34
CA LEU A 18 3.03 6.91 33.99
C LEU A 18 3.48 7.37 35.38
N GLY A 19 3.78 8.67 35.54
CA GLY A 19 4.14 9.26 36.83
C GLY A 19 3.00 9.17 37.85
N VAL A 20 1.76 9.40 37.40
CA VAL A 20 0.56 9.24 38.23
C VAL A 20 0.37 7.78 38.66
N VAL A 21 0.55 6.81 37.75
CA VAL A 21 0.52 5.37 38.08
C VAL A 21 1.56 5.03 39.14
N ALA A 22 2.81 5.48 38.94
CA ALA A 22 3.90 5.23 39.87
C ALA A 22 3.64 5.83 41.25
N LEU A 23 3.02 7.02 41.32
CA LEU A 23 2.64 7.67 42.57
C LEU A 23 1.56 6.87 43.31
N PHE A 24 0.49 6.45 42.62
CA PHE A 24 -0.58 5.66 43.24
C PHE A 24 -0.09 4.29 43.73
N LEU A 25 0.70 3.58 42.92
CA LEU A 25 1.30 2.31 43.31
C LEU A 25 2.30 2.49 44.46
N GLY A 26 3.17 3.50 44.39
CA GLY A 26 4.16 3.78 45.42
C GLY A 26 3.53 4.10 46.77
N LEU A 27 2.53 4.98 46.80
CA LEU A 27 1.79 5.30 48.03
C LEU A 27 1.00 4.09 48.55
N GLY A 28 0.34 3.36 47.66
CA GLY A 28 -0.44 2.17 48.02
C GLY A 28 0.43 1.07 48.64
N VAL A 29 1.57 0.76 48.02
CA VAL A 29 2.53 -0.24 48.52
C VAL A 29 3.16 0.22 49.84
N ASN A 30 3.52 1.50 49.96
CA ASN A 30 4.10 2.02 51.20
C ASN A 30 3.13 1.95 52.39
N LEU A 31 1.85 2.30 52.17
CA LEU A 31 0.80 2.17 53.19
C LEU A 31 0.55 0.70 53.55
N LEU A 32 0.55 -0.20 52.56
CA LEU A 32 0.38 -1.64 52.78
C LEU A 32 1.55 -2.23 53.57
N ALA A 33 2.79 -1.80 53.28
CA ALA A 33 3.98 -2.20 54.04
C ALA A 33 3.92 -1.70 55.49
N THR A 34 3.51 -0.45 55.70
CA THR A 34 3.33 0.13 57.05
C THR A 34 2.26 -0.62 57.84
N TRP A 35 1.15 -0.98 57.20
CA TRP A 35 0.10 -1.79 57.80
C TRP A 35 0.61 -3.19 58.15
N LEU A 36 1.39 -3.82 57.26
CA LEU A 36 1.95 -5.16 57.48
C LEU A 36 2.93 -5.20 58.65
N ASP A 37 3.79 -4.19 58.78
CA ASP A 37 4.75 -4.09 59.89
C ASP A 37 4.01 -3.96 61.24
N LYS A 38 2.99 -3.11 61.31
CA LYS A 38 2.10 -3.00 62.49
C LYS A 38 1.37 -4.30 62.81
N TYR A 39 0.97 -5.07 61.78
CA TYR A 39 0.30 -6.35 61.95
C TYR A 39 1.24 -7.44 62.50
N LEU A 40 2.49 -7.49 61.99
CA LEU A 40 3.49 -8.49 62.38
C LEU A 40 4.06 -8.26 63.78
N GLN A 41 4.18 -7.01 64.23
CA GLN A 41 4.75 -6.68 65.54
C GLN A 41 3.83 -7.01 66.74
N GLY A 42 2.61 -7.51 66.52
CA GLY A 42 1.77 -8.09 67.58
C GLY A 42 1.54 -7.17 68.79
N PHE A 43 0.86 -6.04 68.60
CA PHE A 43 0.62 -5.02 69.65
C PHE A 43 -0.74 -5.18 70.38
N PRO A 44 -0.88 -4.65 71.63
CA PRO A 44 -1.75 -5.21 72.67
C PRO A 44 -3.25 -4.87 72.55
N PRO A 45 -4.13 -5.66 73.22
CA PRO A 45 -5.55 -5.82 72.87
C PRO A 45 -6.51 -4.76 73.42
N SER A 46 -6.07 -3.59 73.85
CA SER A 46 -6.92 -2.63 74.58
C SER A 46 -7.16 -1.35 73.80
N GLN A 47 -8.11 -1.35 72.86
CA GLN A 47 -8.94 -0.20 72.43
C GLN A 47 -9.73 -0.50 71.14
N TRP A 48 -11.06 -0.57 71.18
CA TRP A 48 -11.89 -0.78 69.97
C TRP A 48 -11.65 0.22 68.80
N GLN A 49 -10.97 1.35 69.04
CA GLN A 49 -10.55 2.34 68.05
C GLN A 49 -9.39 1.88 67.13
N TRP A 50 -8.55 0.91 67.54
CA TRP A 50 -7.43 0.45 66.69
C TRP A 50 -7.89 -0.46 65.54
N LEU A 51 -8.93 -1.28 65.77
CA LEU A 51 -9.51 -2.17 64.76
C LEU A 51 -10.15 -1.40 63.60
N THR A 52 -10.76 -0.24 63.87
CA THR A 52 -11.38 0.60 62.84
C THR A 52 -10.33 1.36 62.03
N ALA A 53 -9.32 1.93 62.69
CA ALA A 53 -8.23 2.65 62.02
C ALA A 53 -7.39 1.73 61.10
N GLN A 54 -7.05 0.52 61.54
CA GLN A 54 -6.28 -0.43 60.72
C GLN A 54 -7.05 -0.91 59.49
N ARG A 55 -8.38 -1.09 59.60
CA ARG A 55 -9.22 -1.43 58.45
C ARG A 55 -9.27 -0.29 57.43
N VAL A 56 -9.29 0.96 57.89
CA VAL A 56 -9.29 2.14 57.01
C VAL A 56 -7.95 2.27 56.29
N GLU A 57 -6.81 2.12 56.98
CA GLU A 57 -5.47 2.15 56.36
C GLU A 57 -5.34 1.08 55.24
N LEU A 58 -5.77 -0.15 55.52
CA LEU A 58 -5.75 -1.24 54.54
C LEU A 58 -6.69 -0.98 53.34
N LEU A 59 -7.91 -0.48 53.59
CA LEU A 59 -8.84 -0.16 52.51
C LEU A 59 -8.32 0.95 51.61
N ILE A 60 -7.69 1.99 52.18
CA ILE A 60 -7.07 3.08 51.40
C ILE A 60 -5.89 2.53 50.60
N ALA A 61 -5.01 1.73 51.21
CA ALA A 61 -3.88 1.13 50.51
C ALA A 61 -4.33 0.23 49.34
N ALA A 62 -5.32 -0.65 49.58
CA ALA A 62 -5.90 -1.50 48.55
C ALA A 62 -6.55 -0.68 47.43
N LEU A 63 -7.30 0.37 47.77
CA LEU A 63 -7.94 1.25 46.80
C LEU A 63 -6.90 1.96 45.91
N LEU A 64 -5.82 2.49 46.49
CA LEU A 64 -4.75 3.15 45.73
C LEU A 64 -4.04 2.18 44.77
N ILE A 65 -3.78 0.95 45.22
CA ILE A 65 -3.20 -0.10 44.35
C ILE A 65 -4.17 -0.45 43.22
N VAL A 66 -5.44 -0.67 43.51
CA VAL A 66 -6.46 -1.01 42.49
C VAL A 66 -6.60 0.12 41.47
N ILE A 67 -6.64 1.38 41.91
CA ILE A 67 -6.68 2.55 41.02
C ILE A 67 -5.40 2.63 40.18
N GLY A 68 -4.23 2.44 40.78
CA GLY A 68 -2.95 2.45 40.08
C GLY A 68 -2.86 1.36 39.00
N VAL A 69 -3.23 0.13 39.35
CA VAL A 69 -3.27 -1.01 38.41
C VAL A 69 -4.31 -0.77 37.31
N TRP A 70 -5.50 -0.29 37.65
CA TRP A 70 -6.54 0.03 36.66
C TRP A 70 -6.06 1.08 35.66
N PHE A 71 -5.40 2.14 36.14
CA PHE A 71 -4.88 3.19 35.27
C PHE A 71 -3.73 2.68 34.40
N PHE A 72 -2.82 1.88 34.96
CA PHE A 72 -1.75 1.22 34.21
C PHE A 72 -2.28 0.33 33.08
N VAL A 73 -3.28 -0.51 33.41
CA VAL A 73 -3.95 -1.37 32.41
C VAL A 73 -4.62 -0.50 31.35
N ARG A 74 -5.30 0.59 31.72
CA ARG A 74 -5.92 1.49 30.75
C ARG A 74 -4.89 2.08 29.78
N VAL A 75 -3.74 2.52 30.27
CA VAL A 75 -2.65 3.08 29.45
C VAL A 75 -2.13 2.04 28.46
N LEU A 76 -1.82 0.82 28.92
CA LEU A 76 -1.39 -0.29 28.06
C LEU A 76 -2.43 -0.67 26.99
N LEU A 77 -3.72 -0.55 27.31
CA LEU A 77 -4.79 -0.92 26.39
C LEU A 77 -5.16 0.20 25.38
N ARG A 78 -4.54 1.39 25.47
CA ARG A 78 -4.90 2.56 24.66
C ARG A 78 -4.35 2.50 23.23
N ASP A 79 -3.08 2.17 23.04
CA ASP A 79 -2.39 2.24 21.74
C ASP A 79 -2.24 0.87 21.06
N ARG A 80 -3.35 0.15 20.90
CA ARG A 80 -3.38 -1.20 20.31
C ARG A 80 -3.81 -1.27 18.86
N VAL A 81 -4.26 -0.15 18.31
CA VAL A 81 -4.85 -0.08 16.97
C VAL A 81 -4.01 0.85 16.13
N ILE A 82 -3.57 0.36 14.98
CA ILE A 82 -2.86 1.09 13.95
C ILE A 82 -3.76 1.06 12.72
N GLU A 83 -4.11 2.24 12.23
CA GLU A 83 -4.83 2.38 10.96
C GLU A 83 -4.03 3.34 10.09
N LYS A 84 -3.66 2.89 8.90
CA LYS A 84 -2.94 3.69 7.91
C LYS A 84 -3.63 3.57 6.56
N GLN A 85 -3.59 4.66 5.80
CA GLN A 85 -4.08 4.71 4.43
C GLN A 85 -2.91 5.02 3.49
N PHE A 86 -2.84 4.31 2.39
CA PHE A 86 -1.81 4.48 1.37
C PHE A 86 -2.44 4.63 -0.01
N GLU A 87 -1.83 5.46 -0.85
CA GLU A 87 -2.21 5.61 -2.25
C GLU A 87 -1.14 4.98 -3.13
N GLY A 88 -1.51 3.90 -3.81
CA GLY A 88 -0.75 3.33 -4.91
C GLY A 88 -1.17 3.94 -6.24
N VAL A 89 -0.22 4.02 -7.18
CA VAL A 89 -0.47 4.51 -8.54
C VAL A 89 -0.16 3.42 -9.55
N ILE A 90 -1.03 3.29 -10.54
CA ILE A 90 -0.85 2.38 -11.67
C ILE A 90 -0.93 3.20 -12.96
N LEU A 91 -0.03 2.92 -13.88
CA LEU A 91 -0.03 3.55 -15.20
C LEU A 91 -0.56 2.55 -16.23
N PHE A 92 -1.41 3.04 -17.13
CA PHE A 92 -1.89 2.32 -18.29
C PHE A 92 -1.53 3.09 -19.55
N ASN A 93 -1.20 2.37 -20.61
CA ASN A 93 -1.12 2.96 -21.95
C ASN A 93 -2.56 3.08 -22.50
N LYS A 94 -2.98 4.28 -22.91
CA LYS A 94 -4.35 4.54 -23.40
C LYS A 94 -4.71 3.72 -24.64
N GLU A 95 -3.76 3.53 -25.55
CA GLU A 95 -4.00 2.81 -26.81
C GLU A 95 -3.98 1.30 -26.61
N LYS A 96 -2.93 0.80 -25.96
CA LYS A 96 -2.67 -0.64 -25.83
C LYS A 96 -3.37 -1.27 -24.64
N ARG A 97 -3.91 -0.46 -23.71
CA ARG A 97 -4.55 -0.87 -22.45
C ARG A 97 -3.70 -1.79 -21.58
N LYS A 98 -2.37 -1.69 -21.74
CA LYS A 98 -1.39 -2.46 -20.97
C LYS A 98 -0.94 -1.64 -19.79
N SER A 99 -0.79 -2.29 -18.65
CA SER A 99 -0.13 -1.70 -17.49
C SER A 99 1.33 -1.42 -17.83
N ILE A 100 1.79 -0.22 -17.44
CA ILE A 100 3.15 0.24 -17.67
C ILE A 100 3.91 0.07 -16.35
N PRO A 101 5.02 -0.69 -16.32
CA PRO A 101 5.84 -0.81 -15.13
C PRO A 101 6.56 0.51 -14.87
N ILE A 102 6.57 0.96 -13.61
CA ILE A 102 7.41 2.08 -13.18
C ILE A 102 8.69 1.50 -12.56
N TYR A 103 9.84 1.86 -13.11
CA TYR A 103 11.13 1.42 -12.56
C TYR A 103 11.32 1.94 -11.13
N GLY A 104 11.90 1.13 -10.25
CA GLY A 104 12.09 1.47 -8.83
C GLY A 104 10.81 1.51 -7.97
N TYR A 105 9.61 1.48 -8.58
CA TYR A 105 8.35 1.45 -7.83
C TYR A 105 7.77 0.03 -7.78
N LYS A 106 7.99 -0.63 -6.63
CA LYS A 106 7.74 -2.07 -6.44
C LYS A 106 6.32 -2.49 -6.76
N PHE A 107 5.32 -1.77 -6.24
CA PHE A 107 3.91 -2.08 -6.45
C PHE A 107 3.50 -2.06 -7.94
N ALA A 108 3.77 -0.96 -8.65
CA ALA A 108 3.38 -0.83 -10.06
C ALA A 108 4.08 -1.87 -10.96
N ARG A 109 5.36 -2.13 -10.70
CA ARG A 109 6.12 -3.16 -11.44
C ARG A 109 5.54 -4.55 -11.20
N MET A 110 5.38 -4.95 -9.95
CA MET A 110 4.89 -6.27 -9.57
C MET A 110 3.45 -6.51 -10.08
N LEU A 111 2.59 -5.50 -10.06
CA LEU A 111 1.26 -5.61 -10.65
C LEU A 111 1.32 -5.76 -12.17
N SER A 112 2.22 -5.03 -12.85
CA SER A 112 2.40 -5.16 -14.30
C SER A 112 2.94 -6.53 -14.70
N ASP A 113 3.91 -7.07 -13.95
CA ASP A 113 4.43 -8.42 -14.14
C ASP A 113 3.33 -9.48 -13.88
N THR A 114 2.56 -9.33 -12.81
CA THR A 114 1.41 -10.18 -12.47
C THR A 114 0.36 -10.23 -13.57
N LEU A 115 -0.15 -9.07 -14.01
CA LEU A 115 -1.16 -9.01 -15.06
C LEU A 115 -0.65 -9.59 -16.38
N ARG A 116 0.62 -9.31 -16.72
CA ARG A 116 1.25 -9.88 -17.92
C ARG A 116 1.28 -11.41 -17.87
N ALA A 117 1.73 -12.00 -16.76
CA ALA A 117 1.80 -13.44 -16.60
C ALA A 117 0.42 -14.09 -16.69
N VAL A 118 -0.58 -13.51 -16.00
CA VAL A 118 -1.98 -13.99 -16.04
C VAL A 118 -2.54 -13.99 -17.45
N PHE A 119 -2.33 -12.90 -18.21
CA PHE A 119 -2.89 -12.76 -19.56
C PHE A 119 -2.19 -13.64 -20.60
N ILE A 120 -0.95 -14.07 -20.34
CA ILE A 120 -0.27 -15.06 -21.18
C ILE A 120 -0.86 -16.45 -20.93
N GLU A 121 -1.15 -16.80 -19.68
CA GLU A 121 -1.60 -18.15 -19.31
C GLU A 121 -3.10 -18.36 -19.47
N ASN A 122 -3.90 -17.32 -19.27
CA ASN A 122 -5.35 -17.40 -19.34
C ASN A 122 -5.91 -16.38 -20.33
N GLN A 123 -6.11 -16.83 -21.56
CA GLN A 123 -6.67 -16.03 -22.63
C GLN A 123 -8.10 -15.58 -22.34
N ALA A 124 -8.89 -16.33 -21.56
CA ALA A 124 -10.25 -15.92 -21.20
C ALA A 124 -10.25 -14.71 -20.26
N LEU A 125 -9.33 -14.66 -19.28
CA LEU A 125 -9.15 -13.48 -18.41
C LEU A 125 -8.69 -12.27 -19.21
N LYS A 126 -7.82 -12.47 -20.21
CA LYS A 126 -7.41 -11.41 -21.13
C LYS A 126 -8.58 -10.90 -21.98
N THR A 127 -9.38 -11.79 -22.57
CA THR A 127 -10.56 -11.38 -23.34
C THR A 127 -11.56 -10.63 -22.48
N ALA A 128 -11.79 -11.08 -21.24
CA ALA A 128 -12.62 -10.35 -20.28
C ALA A 128 -12.01 -8.97 -19.92
N TRP A 129 -10.69 -8.89 -19.84
CA TRP A 129 -9.96 -7.63 -19.63
C TRP A 129 -9.98 -6.69 -20.84
N ASP A 130 -10.23 -7.18 -22.04
CA ASP A 130 -10.29 -6.34 -23.23
C ASP A 130 -11.74 -5.88 -23.54
N ALA A 131 -12.75 -6.56 -22.97
CA ALA A 131 -14.16 -6.41 -23.30
C ALA A 131 -14.91 -5.29 -22.53
N GLU A 132 -14.50 -4.94 -21.30
CA GLU A 132 -15.22 -3.98 -20.43
C GLU A 132 -14.31 -2.82 -20.00
N PRO A 133 -13.95 -1.89 -20.92
CA PRO A 133 -12.85 -0.97 -20.67
C PRO A 133 -13.00 -0.24 -19.33
N LEU A 134 -11.94 -0.30 -18.50
CA LEU A 134 -11.82 0.37 -17.20
C LEU A 134 -12.26 1.85 -17.26
N PHE A 135 -12.20 2.45 -18.44
CA PHE A 135 -12.59 3.82 -18.74
C PHE A 135 -13.17 3.90 -20.16
N LYS A 136 -14.30 4.59 -20.32
CA LYS A 136 -14.83 4.90 -21.67
C LYS A 136 -13.87 5.83 -22.40
N ASN A 137 -13.44 5.44 -23.59
CA ASN A 137 -12.79 6.36 -24.52
C ASN A 137 -13.76 7.50 -24.83
N PHE A 138 -13.46 8.72 -24.43
CA PHE A 138 -14.25 9.90 -24.83
C PHE A 138 -14.17 10.20 -26.34
N HIS A 139 -13.32 9.49 -27.08
CA HIS A 139 -13.09 9.70 -28.51
C HIS A 139 -13.94 8.86 -29.47
N ASP A 140 -14.65 7.82 -29.02
CA ASP A 140 -15.35 6.89 -29.94
C ASP A 140 -16.78 7.31 -30.34
N LYS A 141 -17.26 8.49 -29.93
CA LYS A 141 -18.63 8.93 -30.29
C LYS A 141 -18.76 9.79 -31.55
N LYS A 142 -17.67 10.07 -32.28
CA LYS A 142 -17.73 10.93 -33.48
C LYS A 142 -17.70 10.21 -34.84
N SER A 143 -17.54 8.87 -34.90
CA SER A 143 -17.48 8.16 -36.19
C SER A 143 -18.79 7.51 -36.65
N ASP A 144 -19.75 7.26 -35.75
CA ASP A 144 -20.88 6.38 -36.11
C ASP A 144 -22.18 7.13 -36.49
N GLU A 145 -22.22 8.46 -36.36
CA GLU A 145 -23.37 9.27 -36.78
C GLU A 145 -23.19 9.99 -38.13
N ALA A 146 -22.03 9.86 -38.78
CA ALA A 146 -21.74 10.56 -40.05
C ALA A 146 -22.27 9.84 -41.32
N SER A 147 -23.06 8.77 -41.17
CA SER A 147 -23.57 7.99 -42.32
C SER A 147 -25.09 7.81 -42.33
N ASN A 148 -25.86 8.74 -41.77
CA ASN A 148 -27.29 8.82 -42.10
C ASN A 148 -27.94 10.14 -41.69
N ASN A 149 -27.77 11.17 -42.52
CA ASN A 149 -28.92 11.97 -42.96
C ASN A 149 -28.52 12.98 -44.03
N LYS A 150 -29.08 12.79 -45.22
CA LYS A 150 -29.25 13.85 -46.21
C LYS A 150 -30.37 14.78 -45.73
N ASN A 151 -30.17 16.07 -45.98
CA ASN A 151 -31.14 17.16 -45.98
C ASN A 151 -31.64 17.67 -44.61
N LYS A 152 -31.14 18.85 -44.22
CA LYS A 152 -31.96 20.06 -44.04
C LYS A 152 -31.05 21.27 -43.79
N ASP A 153 -31.18 22.27 -44.65
CA ASP A 153 -30.63 23.61 -44.47
C ASP A 153 -31.40 24.33 -43.35
N GLU A 154 -30.75 24.60 -42.22
CA GLU A 154 -31.16 25.65 -41.26
C GLU A 154 -29.93 26.12 -40.46
N PRO A 155 -29.84 27.42 -40.10
CA PRO A 155 -28.60 28.02 -39.63
C PRO A 155 -28.33 27.77 -38.15
N ASP A 156 -27.04 27.55 -37.90
CA ASP A 156 -26.29 27.36 -36.66
C ASP A 156 -26.85 28.11 -35.43
N LYS A 157 -27.47 27.36 -34.51
CA LYS A 157 -27.67 27.75 -33.11
C LYS A 157 -26.72 26.92 -32.27
N GLY A 158 -25.66 27.56 -31.79
CA GLY A 158 -24.58 26.92 -31.02
C GLY A 158 -25.10 25.93 -29.98
N GLU A 159 -24.82 24.65 -30.21
CA GLU A 159 -25.17 23.56 -29.30
C GLU A 159 -24.40 23.71 -27.99
N VAL A 160 -25.12 24.03 -26.92
CA VAL A 160 -24.57 23.97 -25.57
C VAL A 160 -24.56 22.50 -25.14
N SER A 161 -23.38 21.91 -25.12
CA SER A 161 -23.13 20.56 -24.58
C SER A 161 -23.24 20.58 -23.06
N TYR A 162 -24.12 19.76 -22.50
CA TYR A 162 -24.25 19.54 -21.06
C TYR A 162 -23.55 18.25 -20.65
N VAL A 163 -22.72 18.31 -19.60
CA VAL A 163 -22.19 17.13 -18.89
C VAL A 163 -22.93 17.01 -17.56
N ALA A 164 -23.77 15.99 -17.42
CA ALA A 164 -24.42 15.67 -16.16
C ALA A 164 -23.57 14.62 -15.42
N ILE A 165 -23.20 14.92 -14.17
CA ILE A 165 -22.57 13.97 -13.25
C ILE A 165 -23.68 13.44 -12.33
N CYS A 166 -24.11 12.21 -12.58
CA CYS A 166 -25.11 11.55 -11.74
C CYS A 166 -24.42 10.66 -10.70
N LYS A 167 -24.91 10.72 -9.45
CA LYS A 167 -24.52 9.78 -8.40
C LYS A 167 -25.27 8.47 -8.63
N CYS A 168 -24.57 7.42 -9.06
CA CYS A 168 -25.15 6.08 -9.16
C CYS A 168 -25.05 5.38 -7.79
N GLU A 169 -26.15 4.79 -7.33
CA GLU A 169 -26.14 3.84 -6.22
C GLU A 169 -25.66 2.48 -6.74
N PHE A 170 -24.64 1.93 -6.10
CA PHE A 170 -24.03 0.65 -6.47
C PHE A 170 -24.92 -0.50 -5.96
N SER A 171 -25.55 -1.24 -6.88
CA SER A 171 -26.27 -2.48 -6.55
C SER A 171 -25.31 -3.69 -6.64
N PRO A 172 -25.13 -4.51 -5.59
CA PRO A 172 -24.11 -5.56 -5.55
C PRO A 172 -24.41 -6.82 -6.39
N GLN A 173 -25.46 -6.84 -7.22
CA GLN A 173 -26.05 -8.11 -7.69
C GLN A 173 -25.81 -8.48 -9.16
N ASP A 174 -25.05 -7.71 -9.94
CA ASP A 174 -24.68 -8.13 -11.30
C ASP A 174 -23.19 -8.43 -11.38
N ASN A 175 -22.89 -9.71 -11.63
CA ASN A 175 -21.56 -10.28 -11.70
C ASN A 175 -21.26 -10.77 -13.13
N PRO A 176 -21.07 -9.89 -14.13
CA PRO A 176 -20.10 -10.17 -15.18
C PRO A 176 -18.69 -9.95 -14.61
N VAL A 177 -17.73 -10.74 -15.09
CA VAL A 177 -16.31 -10.59 -14.77
C VAL A 177 -15.86 -9.20 -15.21
N SER A 178 -15.89 -8.24 -14.29
CA SER A 178 -15.51 -6.86 -14.62
C SER A 178 -13.99 -6.69 -14.56
N GLU A 179 -13.41 -5.90 -15.45
CA GLU A 179 -11.98 -5.52 -15.43
C GLU A 179 -11.52 -5.05 -14.04
N LYS A 180 -12.39 -4.33 -13.32
CA LYS A 180 -12.14 -3.92 -11.93
C LYS A 180 -11.92 -5.11 -10.98
N SER A 181 -12.65 -6.21 -11.15
CA SER A 181 -12.48 -7.43 -10.33
C SER A 181 -11.12 -8.07 -10.58
N ILE A 182 -10.70 -8.16 -11.85
CA ILE A 182 -9.39 -8.69 -12.25
C ILE A 182 -8.28 -7.82 -11.66
N LEU A 183 -8.43 -6.50 -11.72
CA LEU A 183 -7.46 -5.58 -11.14
C LEU A 183 -7.35 -5.76 -9.62
N ILE A 184 -8.48 -5.82 -8.92
CA ILE A 184 -8.51 -6.01 -7.46
C ILE A 184 -7.88 -7.36 -7.09
N GLU A 185 -8.22 -8.45 -7.79
CA GLU A 185 -7.63 -9.77 -7.58
C GLU A 185 -6.11 -9.79 -7.82
N GLY A 186 -5.63 -9.05 -8.82
CA GLY A 186 -4.20 -8.90 -9.11
C GLY A 186 -3.48 -8.08 -8.05
N VAL A 187 -4.13 -7.04 -7.53
CA VAL A 187 -3.62 -6.25 -6.41
C VAL A 187 -3.59 -7.07 -5.11
N GLU A 188 -4.61 -7.88 -4.83
CA GLU A 188 -4.62 -8.81 -3.70
C GLU A 188 -3.44 -9.80 -3.76
N PHE A 189 -3.21 -10.38 -4.93
CA PHE A 189 -2.06 -11.25 -5.16
C PHE A 189 -0.74 -10.52 -4.85
N CYS A 190 -0.58 -9.30 -5.37
CA CYS A 190 0.57 -8.44 -5.08
C CYS A 190 0.75 -8.18 -3.57
N VAL A 191 -0.34 -7.92 -2.84
CA VAL A 191 -0.29 -7.70 -1.38
C VAL A 191 0.19 -8.96 -0.66
N LEU A 192 -0.31 -10.14 -1.04
CA LEU A 192 0.11 -11.42 -0.47
C LEU A 192 1.59 -11.73 -0.78
N GLU A 193 2.05 -11.46 -2.00
CA GLU A 193 3.47 -11.61 -2.36
C GLU A 193 4.37 -10.66 -1.56
N LEU A 194 3.97 -9.39 -1.37
CA LEU A 194 4.71 -8.45 -0.54
C LEU A 194 4.79 -8.93 0.91
N LEU A 195 3.70 -9.45 1.44
CA LEU A 195 3.65 -10.01 2.78
C LEU A 195 4.53 -11.26 2.89
N SER A 196 4.44 -12.19 1.95
CA SER A 196 5.28 -13.38 1.89
C SER A 196 6.76 -13.03 1.89
N LEU A 197 7.18 -12.14 1.00
CA LEU A 197 8.58 -11.74 0.90
C LEU A 197 9.10 -11.10 2.21
N HIS A 198 8.28 -10.26 2.85
CA HIS A 198 8.64 -9.64 4.14
C HIS A 198 8.72 -10.65 5.28
N LEU A 199 7.78 -11.59 5.33
CA LEU A 199 7.73 -12.61 6.39
C LEU A 199 8.87 -13.61 6.27
N SER A 200 9.20 -14.06 5.06
CA SER A 200 10.35 -14.92 4.83
C SER A 200 11.64 -14.24 5.26
N GLU A 201 11.87 -12.99 4.85
CA GLU A 201 13.04 -12.21 5.29
C GLU A 201 13.08 -12.04 6.82
N HIS A 202 11.94 -11.81 7.47
CA HIS A 202 11.89 -11.65 8.92
C HIS A 202 12.20 -12.95 9.68
N PHE A 203 11.61 -14.07 9.28
CA PHE A 203 11.73 -15.33 10.01
C PHE A 203 12.99 -16.12 9.66
N ASP A 204 13.50 -16.02 8.43
CA ASP A 204 14.77 -16.67 8.03
C ASP A 204 15.95 -16.14 8.85
N ASN A 205 15.89 -14.87 9.27
CA ASN A 205 16.89 -14.24 10.13
C ASN A 205 16.72 -14.55 11.63
N MET A 206 15.70 -15.32 12.02
CA MET A 206 15.35 -15.56 13.42
C MET A 206 15.67 -16.99 13.86
N GLU A 207 16.71 -17.16 14.68
CA GLU A 207 17.03 -18.45 15.28
C GLU A 207 15.92 -18.96 16.22
N GLY A 208 15.59 -20.25 16.14
CA GLY A 208 14.69 -20.94 17.08
C GLY A 208 13.18 -20.74 16.84
N CYS A 209 12.77 -20.21 15.68
CA CYS A 209 11.36 -19.92 15.39
C CYS A 209 10.52 -21.14 14.95
N GLU A 210 11.14 -22.30 14.67
CA GLU A 210 10.49 -23.51 14.12
C GLU A 210 9.30 -24.02 14.96
N HIS A 211 9.35 -23.80 16.27
CA HIS A 211 8.30 -24.27 17.18
C HIS A 211 7.10 -23.32 17.29
N GLU A 212 7.22 -22.06 16.85
CA GLU A 212 6.17 -21.03 16.99
C GLU A 212 5.67 -20.52 15.64
N VAL A 213 6.39 -20.78 14.55
CA VAL A 213 6.05 -20.38 13.18
C VAL A 213 5.65 -21.61 12.35
N THR A 214 4.70 -21.41 11.44
CA THR A 214 4.24 -22.41 10.47
C THR A 214 4.16 -21.77 9.09
N THR A 215 4.57 -22.51 8.07
CA THR A 215 4.37 -22.12 6.68
C THR A 215 2.97 -22.53 6.25
N ILE A 216 2.12 -21.54 5.96
CA ILE A 216 0.81 -21.74 5.34
C ILE A 216 1.03 -21.93 3.84
N LYS A 217 0.56 -23.04 3.31
CA LYS A 217 0.68 -23.40 1.89
C LYS A 217 -0.64 -23.20 1.17
N ARG A 218 -0.64 -23.44 -0.14
CA ARG A 218 -1.83 -23.37 -1.00
C ARG A 218 -2.98 -24.21 -0.45
N GLU A 219 -2.70 -25.40 0.07
CA GLU A 219 -3.70 -26.34 0.57
C GLU A 219 -4.46 -25.81 1.80
N ASP A 220 -3.84 -24.89 2.54
CA ASP A 220 -4.38 -24.33 3.78
C ASP A 220 -5.34 -23.14 3.54
N ILE A 221 -5.43 -22.63 2.31
CA ILE A 221 -6.24 -21.44 1.95
C ILE A 221 -7.30 -21.68 0.85
N PRO A 222 -8.04 -22.81 0.86
CA PRO A 222 -8.96 -23.16 -0.24
C PRO A 222 -10.05 -22.10 -0.47
N GLY A 223 -10.53 -21.45 0.60
CA GLY A 223 -11.55 -20.40 0.50
C GLY A 223 -11.09 -19.18 -0.29
N ILE A 224 -9.81 -18.79 -0.17
CA ILE A 224 -9.27 -17.61 -0.88
C ILE A 224 -9.03 -17.97 -2.35
N LEU A 225 -8.53 -19.18 -2.62
CA LEU A 225 -8.28 -19.66 -3.99
C LEU A 225 -9.57 -19.74 -4.83
N LEU A 226 -10.69 -20.13 -4.23
CA LEU A 226 -11.97 -20.18 -4.92
C LEU A 226 -12.49 -18.81 -5.34
N GLN A 227 -12.13 -17.77 -4.57
CA GLN A 227 -12.66 -16.42 -4.79
C GLN A 227 -11.69 -15.54 -5.61
N ASN A 228 -10.38 -15.80 -5.58
CA ASN A 228 -9.37 -15.04 -6.33
C ASN A 228 -8.75 -15.92 -7.43
N ARG A 229 -9.13 -15.65 -8.67
CA ARG A 229 -8.76 -16.45 -9.84
C ARG A 229 -7.29 -16.29 -10.19
N ILE A 230 -6.74 -15.09 -10.01
CA ILE A 230 -5.33 -14.79 -10.26
C ILE A 230 -4.44 -15.55 -9.28
N LEU A 231 -4.76 -15.49 -7.98
CA LEU A 231 -4.05 -16.23 -6.95
C LEU A 231 -4.14 -17.73 -7.24
N SER A 232 -5.33 -18.24 -7.56
CA SER A 232 -5.53 -19.64 -7.92
C SER A 232 -4.66 -20.07 -9.11
N LEU A 233 -4.64 -19.29 -10.18
CA LEU A 233 -3.83 -19.58 -11.37
C LEU A 233 -2.33 -19.54 -11.06
N LEU A 234 -1.83 -18.44 -10.50
CA LEU A 234 -0.40 -18.20 -10.36
C LEU A 234 0.27 -19.05 -9.27
N SER A 235 -0.48 -19.45 -8.24
CA SER A 235 0.01 -20.37 -7.21
C SER A 235 -0.15 -21.85 -7.60
N THR A 236 -0.69 -22.16 -8.79
CA THR A 236 -0.82 -23.56 -9.23
C THR A 236 0.57 -24.17 -9.41
N PRO A 237 0.79 -25.42 -8.98
CA PRO A 237 2.06 -26.12 -9.21
C PRO A 237 2.46 -26.11 -10.70
N ILE A 238 3.75 -26.19 -10.97
CA ILE A 238 4.30 -26.07 -12.32
C ILE A 238 3.83 -27.22 -13.21
N GLU A 239 3.69 -28.39 -12.61
CA GLU A 239 3.28 -29.65 -13.24
C GLU A 239 1.88 -29.55 -13.84
N ASP A 240 1.03 -28.70 -13.27
CA ASP A 240 -0.36 -28.50 -13.69
C ASP A 240 -0.54 -27.27 -14.61
N ARG A 241 0.55 -26.54 -14.92
CA ARG A 241 0.49 -25.31 -15.71
C ARG A 241 0.99 -25.54 -17.13
N GLN A 242 0.04 -25.50 -18.07
CA GLN A 242 0.26 -25.77 -19.50
C GLN A 242 1.48 -25.05 -20.10
N ILE A 243 1.75 -23.81 -19.67
CA ILE A 243 2.86 -23.02 -20.22
C ILE A 243 4.23 -23.61 -19.87
N PHE A 244 4.37 -24.19 -18.68
CA PHE A 244 5.62 -24.80 -18.21
C PHE A 244 5.77 -26.23 -18.71
N ILE A 245 4.66 -26.98 -18.84
CA ILE A 245 4.62 -28.30 -19.49
C ILE A 245 5.12 -28.18 -20.94
N THR A 246 4.60 -27.21 -21.68
CA THR A 246 4.98 -26.95 -23.09
C THR A 246 6.44 -26.54 -23.21
N SER A 247 6.96 -25.82 -22.21
CA SER A 247 8.37 -25.40 -22.15
C SER A 247 9.34 -26.54 -21.79
N GLY A 248 8.82 -27.71 -21.37
CA GLY A 248 9.62 -28.87 -21.01
C GLY A 248 10.35 -28.76 -19.67
N ILE A 249 10.03 -27.76 -18.85
CA ILE A 249 10.65 -27.54 -17.51
C ILE A 249 10.32 -28.71 -16.57
N ASP A 250 9.12 -29.26 -16.67
CA ASP A 250 8.69 -30.46 -15.92
C ASP A 250 9.59 -31.68 -16.18
N LYS A 251 10.15 -31.80 -17.39
CA LYS A 251 11.00 -32.94 -17.76
C LYS A 251 12.44 -32.83 -17.27
N ASN A 252 12.92 -31.60 -17.03
CA ASN A 252 14.25 -31.31 -16.52
C ASN A 252 14.16 -30.19 -15.48
N PRO A 253 13.60 -30.48 -14.29
CA PRO A 253 13.46 -29.46 -13.27
C PRO A 253 14.84 -28.98 -12.81
N PRO A 254 15.00 -27.68 -12.51
CA PRO A 254 16.21 -27.17 -11.89
C PRO A 254 16.52 -27.94 -10.59
N LYS A 255 17.81 -28.18 -10.31
CA LYS A 255 18.22 -28.91 -9.11
C LYS A 255 17.92 -28.08 -7.85
N GLY A 256 17.11 -28.63 -6.95
CA GLY A 256 16.76 -28.02 -5.66
C GLY A 256 15.26 -27.81 -5.49
N GLU A 257 14.88 -27.18 -4.38
CA GLU A 257 13.49 -26.80 -4.11
C GLU A 257 13.16 -25.52 -4.89
N LEU A 258 12.11 -25.58 -5.70
CA LEU A 258 11.78 -24.51 -6.64
C LEU A 258 10.85 -23.48 -6.00
N HIS A 259 11.39 -22.29 -5.73
CA HIS A 259 10.63 -21.18 -5.15
C HIS A 259 10.09 -20.19 -6.19
N ALA A 260 10.83 -19.93 -7.28
CA ALA A 260 10.36 -19.03 -8.33
C ALA A 260 11.01 -19.32 -9.70
N ILE A 261 10.27 -19.03 -10.77
CA ILE A 261 10.76 -19.01 -12.16
C ILE A 261 10.25 -17.75 -12.86
N TYR A 262 11.13 -17.09 -13.61
CA TYR A 262 10.76 -16.00 -14.51
C TYR A 262 11.22 -16.36 -15.93
N ALA A 263 10.28 -16.55 -16.84
CA ALA A 263 10.55 -16.87 -18.22
C ALA A 263 10.64 -15.61 -19.10
N SER A 264 11.41 -15.68 -20.18
CA SER A 264 11.60 -14.56 -21.13
C SER A 264 10.31 -14.15 -21.85
N ASN A 265 9.35 -15.07 -21.98
CA ASN A 265 8.02 -14.79 -22.52
C ASN A 265 7.13 -14.00 -21.54
N GLY A 266 7.55 -13.81 -20.28
CA GLY A 266 6.80 -13.15 -19.23
C GLY A 266 5.95 -14.09 -18.36
N ALA A 267 6.00 -15.40 -18.58
CA ALA A 267 5.42 -16.37 -17.66
C ALA A 267 6.20 -16.36 -16.35
N GLN A 268 5.49 -16.50 -15.23
CA GLN A 268 6.11 -16.49 -13.91
C GLN A 268 5.51 -17.57 -13.01
N TYR A 269 6.36 -18.17 -12.20
CA TYR A 269 5.97 -19.03 -11.09
C TYR A 269 6.55 -18.45 -9.81
N SER A 270 5.71 -18.35 -8.79
CA SER A 270 6.11 -18.05 -7.41
C SER A 270 5.41 -19.09 -6.54
N ARG A 271 6.17 -19.82 -5.72
CA ARG A 271 5.58 -20.76 -4.79
C ARG A 271 4.87 -20.00 -3.69
N PHE A 272 3.60 -20.31 -3.49
CA PHE A 272 2.82 -19.69 -2.41
C PHE A 272 3.20 -20.33 -1.07
N ASP A 273 4.07 -19.65 -0.34
CA ASP A 273 4.42 -19.94 1.04
C ASP A 273 4.24 -18.68 1.89
N LEU A 274 3.51 -18.79 3.00
CA LEU A 274 3.36 -17.69 3.94
C LEU A 274 3.78 -18.13 5.35
N MET A 275 4.95 -17.69 5.79
CA MET A 275 5.48 -17.98 7.13
C MET A 275 4.76 -17.12 8.18
N LEU A 276 3.94 -17.73 9.03
CA LEU A 276 3.15 -17.02 10.03
C LEU A 276 3.19 -17.71 11.41
N PRO A 277 2.94 -16.98 12.51
CA PRO A 277 2.79 -17.57 13.82
C PRO A 277 1.69 -18.66 13.84
N LYS A 278 1.94 -19.73 14.59
CA LYS A 278 1.06 -20.90 14.67
C LYS A 278 -0.37 -20.53 15.05
N GLY A 279 -1.33 -21.04 14.28
CA GLY A 279 -2.75 -20.80 14.49
C GLY A 279 -3.27 -19.48 13.91
N THR A 280 -2.47 -18.81 13.06
CA THR A 280 -2.96 -17.69 12.24
C THR A 280 -3.85 -18.24 11.14
N LYS A 281 -4.99 -17.58 10.91
CA LYS A 281 -5.93 -17.89 9.83
C LYS A 281 -5.94 -16.75 8.82
N ILE A 282 -5.92 -17.10 7.54
CA ILE A 282 -6.09 -16.14 6.45
C ILE A 282 -7.52 -16.27 5.93
N ILE A 283 -8.20 -15.14 5.83
CA ILE A 283 -9.59 -15.06 5.39
C ILE A 283 -9.69 -13.94 4.37
N ARG A 284 -10.57 -14.13 3.38
CA ARG A 284 -11.02 -13.07 2.47
C ARG A 284 -12.50 -12.79 2.78
N PRO A 285 -12.80 -11.80 3.64
CA PRO A 285 -14.18 -11.47 4.01
C PRO A 285 -15.04 -11.06 2.80
N GLU A 286 -14.47 -10.20 1.95
CA GLU A 286 -15.08 -9.65 0.74
C GLU A 286 -14.03 -9.39 -0.35
N PRO A 287 -14.42 -9.23 -1.63
CA PRO A 287 -13.49 -8.87 -2.69
C PRO A 287 -12.78 -7.55 -2.41
N GLY A 288 -11.46 -7.56 -2.46
CA GLY A 288 -10.59 -6.44 -2.09
C GLY A 288 -10.17 -6.44 -0.62
N SER A 289 -10.53 -7.44 0.18
CA SER A 289 -10.14 -7.49 1.60
C SER A 289 -9.34 -8.75 1.93
N ILE A 290 -8.22 -8.60 2.64
CA ILE A 290 -7.42 -9.72 3.16
C ILE A 290 -7.32 -9.55 4.65
N LYS A 291 -7.70 -10.58 5.40
CA LYS A 291 -7.70 -10.58 6.86
C LYS A 291 -6.86 -11.73 7.41
N LEU A 292 -5.96 -11.39 8.33
CA LEU A 292 -5.14 -12.30 9.11
C LEU A 292 -5.61 -12.26 10.56
N GLU A 293 -6.19 -13.36 11.02
CA GLU A 293 -6.69 -13.51 12.38
C GLU A 293 -5.80 -14.43 13.19
N HIS A 294 -5.33 -13.94 14.33
CA HIS A 294 -4.58 -14.72 15.30
C HIS A 294 -5.10 -14.43 16.71
N LYS A 295 -4.79 -15.29 17.68
CA LYS A 295 -5.16 -15.08 19.11
C LYS A 295 -4.52 -13.84 19.73
N ARG A 296 -3.51 -13.26 19.08
CA ARG A 296 -2.74 -12.12 19.59
C ARG A 296 -2.91 -10.84 18.76
N PHE A 297 -3.16 -10.97 17.46
CA PHE A 297 -3.28 -9.84 16.56
C PHE A 297 -4.37 -10.08 15.52
N GLU A 298 -4.81 -9.00 14.91
CA GLU A 298 -5.72 -8.96 13.78
C GLU A 298 -5.10 -7.95 12.79
N LEU A 299 -4.82 -8.37 11.57
CA LEU A 299 -4.32 -7.52 10.49
C LEU A 299 -5.29 -7.62 9.32
N GLU A 300 -5.76 -6.49 8.82
CA GLU A 300 -6.73 -6.41 7.75
C GLU A 300 -6.27 -5.38 6.72
N ILE A 301 -6.31 -5.75 5.45
CA ILE A 301 -5.90 -4.92 4.33
C ILE A 301 -7.10 -4.81 3.39
N HIS A 302 -7.64 -3.60 3.26
CA HIS A 302 -8.71 -3.25 2.34
C HIS A 302 -8.13 -2.54 1.12
N ILE A 303 -8.52 -3.00 -0.05
CA ILE A 303 -8.10 -2.54 -1.36
C ILE A 303 -9.33 -1.97 -2.03
N SER A 304 -9.25 -0.70 -2.42
CA SER A 304 -10.33 -0.04 -3.15
C SER A 304 -9.81 0.61 -4.43
N PHE A 305 -10.48 0.27 -5.53
CA PHE A 305 -10.26 0.89 -6.83
C PHE A 305 -11.56 1.54 -7.30
N GLN A 306 -11.57 2.87 -7.36
CA GLN A 306 -12.72 3.66 -7.80
C GLN A 306 -12.53 4.27 -9.19
N GLY A 307 -11.42 3.96 -9.86
CA GLY A 307 -11.12 4.49 -11.20
C GLY A 307 -10.68 5.96 -11.22
N PHE A 308 -10.31 6.55 -10.08
CA PHE A 308 -9.84 7.94 -10.07
C PHE A 308 -8.50 8.09 -10.78
N CYS A 309 -8.37 9.15 -11.58
CA CYS A 309 -7.11 9.58 -12.15
C CYS A 309 -6.17 10.13 -11.07
N LYS A 310 -4.86 9.95 -11.25
CA LYS A 310 -3.82 10.66 -10.51
C LYS A 310 -3.16 11.67 -11.44
N ASN A 311 -3.08 12.92 -11.02
CA ASN A 311 -2.18 13.87 -11.68
C ASN A 311 -0.77 13.53 -11.22
N LEU A 312 0.08 13.11 -12.15
CA LEU A 312 1.47 12.85 -11.87
C LEU A 312 2.24 14.18 -11.75
N PRO A 313 3.39 14.19 -11.06
CA PRO A 313 4.24 15.36 -11.03
C PRO A 313 4.75 15.71 -12.43
N ALA A 314 4.98 16.99 -12.70
CA ALA A 314 5.43 17.45 -14.01
C ALA A 314 6.64 16.66 -14.53
N TYR A 315 6.59 16.33 -15.83
CA TYR A 315 7.61 15.60 -16.58
C TYR A 315 7.90 14.17 -16.10
N PHE A 316 7.09 13.61 -15.20
CA PHE A 316 7.34 12.27 -14.68
C PHE A 316 7.13 11.21 -15.76
N GLU A 317 6.07 11.33 -16.54
CA GLU A 317 5.73 10.47 -17.68
C GLU A 317 6.87 10.48 -18.70
N ASP A 318 7.18 11.66 -19.25
CA ASP A 318 8.12 11.79 -20.35
C ASP A 318 9.57 11.43 -19.95
N LEU A 319 10.01 11.87 -18.78
CA LEU A 319 11.44 11.82 -18.43
C LEU A 319 11.81 10.69 -17.46
N TYR A 320 10.88 10.26 -16.60
CA TYR A 320 11.13 9.12 -15.71
C TYR A 320 10.64 7.81 -16.31
N VAL A 321 9.39 7.80 -16.81
CA VAL A 321 8.80 6.59 -17.42
C VAL A 321 9.27 6.43 -18.86
N GLY A 322 9.58 7.53 -19.56
CA GLY A 322 10.06 7.51 -20.95
C GLY A 322 8.92 7.35 -21.96
N ILE A 323 7.71 7.80 -21.60
CA ILE A 323 6.50 7.66 -22.39
C ILE A 323 5.78 9.00 -22.42
N ASP A 324 5.27 9.36 -23.59
CA ASP A 324 4.55 10.60 -23.82
C ASP A 324 3.33 10.75 -22.88
N GLU A 325 3.23 11.89 -22.19
CA GLU A 325 2.17 12.26 -21.25
C GLU A 325 0.76 12.02 -21.82
N GLU A 326 0.52 12.31 -23.11
CA GLU A 326 -0.80 12.16 -23.71
C GLU A 326 -1.20 10.69 -23.85
N SER A 327 -0.23 9.77 -23.94
CA SER A 327 -0.47 8.34 -24.07
C SER A 327 -0.64 7.59 -22.75
N VAL A 328 -0.35 8.26 -21.61
CA VAL A 328 -0.39 7.66 -20.27
C VAL A 328 -1.70 7.99 -19.56
N ASP A 329 -2.29 6.98 -18.93
CA ASP A 329 -3.41 7.13 -18.00
C ASP A 329 -3.01 6.61 -16.61
N ALA A 330 -2.91 7.52 -15.65
CA ALA A 330 -2.50 7.22 -14.29
C ALA A 330 -3.72 7.09 -13.38
N ARG A 331 -3.82 5.97 -12.65
CA ARG A 331 -4.96 5.63 -11.78
C ARG A 331 -4.52 5.35 -10.34
N ILE A 332 -5.42 5.65 -9.41
CA ILE A 332 -5.19 5.47 -7.96
C ILE A 332 -5.81 4.17 -7.47
N VAL A 333 -5.03 3.40 -6.73
CA VAL A 333 -5.50 2.32 -5.86
C VAL A 333 -5.30 2.76 -4.41
N LYS A 334 -6.37 2.70 -3.61
CA LYS A 334 -6.31 3.04 -2.19
C LYS A 334 -6.23 1.78 -1.36
N PHE A 335 -5.29 1.79 -0.42
CA PHE A 335 -5.09 0.73 0.56
C PHE A 335 -5.40 1.27 1.93
N GLN A 336 -6.24 0.57 2.69
CA GLN A 336 -6.46 0.84 4.11
C GLN A 336 -5.96 -0.38 4.87
N VAL A 337 -4.93 -0.18 5.70
CA VAL A 337 -4.31 -1.24 6.49
C VAL A 337 -4.63 -1.00 7.95
N TYR A 338 -5.29 -1.98 8.55
CA TYR A 338 -5.73 -2.00 9.93
C TYR A 338 -4.99 -3.10 10.70
N GLY A 339 -4.28 -2.74 11.75
CA GLY A 339 -3.59 -3.65 12.65
C GLY A 339 -4.09 -3.46 14.06
N LYS A 340 -4.38 -4.56 14.75
CA LYS A 340 -4.93 -4.53 16.11
C LYS A 340 -4.35 -5.63 16.98
N LEU A 341 -3.83 -5.25 18.13
CA LEU A 341 -3.42 -6.19 19.17
C LEU A 341 -4.60 -6.54 20.08
N GLN A 342 -4.83 -7.84 20.28
CA GLN A 342 -5.93 -8.33 21.10
C GLN A 342 -5.68 -8.08 22.59
N ARG A 343 -6.74 -7.79 23.35
CA ARG A 343 -6.61 -7.46 24.79
C ARG A 343 -5.93 -8.55 25.61
N ARG A 344 -6.23 -9.81 25.28
CA ARG A 344 -5.70 -11.00 25.96
C ARG A 344 -4.24 -11.27 25.61
N ALA A 345 -3.75 -10.72 24.49
CA ALA A 345 -2.37 -10.86 24.06
C ALA A 345 -1.40 -10.23 25.06
N LEU A 346 -1.74 -9.05 25.60
CA LEU A 346 -0.91 -8.27 26.51
C LEU A 346 -0.63 -8.94 27.86
N LEU A 347 -1.40 -9.97 28.22
CA LEU A 347 -1.17 -10.76 29.43
C LEU A 347 -0.19 -11.92 29.19
N LEU A 348 0.13 -12.22 27.93
CA LEU A 348 1.12 -13.23 27.56
C LEU A 348 2.48 -12.52 27.46
N PHE A 349 3.33 -12.66 28.47
CA PHE A 349 4.62 -11.96 28.52
C PHE A 349 5.67 -12.52 27.54
N ASN A 350 5.49 -13.74 27.04
CA ASN A 350 6.48 -14.44 26.21
C ASN A 350 6.13 -14.44 24.71
N GLY A 351 7.15 -14.39 23.86
CA GLY A 351 7.02 -14.59 22.40
C GLY A 351 6.61 -13.34 21.60
N TRP A 352 6.69 -12.13 22.17
CA TRP A 352 6.42 -10.88 21.44
C TRP A 352 7.35 -10.64 20.25
N ARG A 353 8.58 -11.17 20.32
CA ARG A 353 9.56 -11.10 19.24
C ARG A 353 9.02 -11.65 17.91
N TYR A 354 8.17 -12.69 17.93
CA TYR A 354 7.57 -13.27 16.73
C TYR A 354 6.45 -12.43 16.09
N TYR A 355 6.09 -11.30 16.70
CA TYR A 355 5.04 -10.39 16.20
C TYR A 355 5.60 -9.01 15.82
N GLU A 356 6.90 -8.78 15.99
CA GLU A 356 7.58 -7.54 15.59
C GLU A 356 7.49 -7.28 14.07
N TRP A 357 7.32 -8.34 13.28
CA TRP A 357 7.12 -8.22 11.84
C TRP A 357 5.91 -7.36 11.47
N ILE A 358 4.91 -7.22 12.33
CA ILE A 358 3.70 -6.43 12.02
C ILE A 358 4.11 -4.97 11.82
N ASP A 359 4.84 -4.39 12.78
CA ASP A 359 5.27 -3.00 12.70
C ASP A 359 6.26 -2.76 11.54
N SER A 360 7.18 -3.69 11.33
CA SER A 360 8.11 -3.58 10.20
C SER A 360 7.39 -3.76 8.85
N PHE A 361 6.37 -4.61 8.79
CA PHE A 361 5.55 -4.81 7.59
C PHE A 361 4.78 -3.54 7.23
N PHE A 362 4.19 -2.81 8.19
CA PHE A 362 3.54 -1.53 7.90
C PHE A 362 4.49 -0.53 7.21
N ASN A 363 5.74 -0.47 7.64
CA ASN A 363 6.73 0.43 7.04
C ASN A 363 7.19 -0.08 5.68
N TYR A 364 7.46 -1.37 5.54
CA TYR A 364 7.84 -2.00 4.28
C TYR A 364 6.72 -1.88 3.23
N PHE A 365 5.47 -2.08 3.63
CA PHE A 365 4.28 -1.93 2.79
C PHE A 365 4.12 -0.48 2.33
N GLU A 366 4.27 0.49 3.24
CA GLU A 366 4.27 1.92 2.91
C GLU A 366 5.35 2.26 1.87
N GLN A 367 6.58 1.77 2.05
CA GLN A 367 7.67 2.00 1.10
C GLN A 367 7.42 1.35 -0.27
N SER A 368 6.76 0.19 -0.29
CA SER A 368 6.52 -0.57 -1.52
C SER A 368 5.33 -0.04 -2.32
N VAL A 369 4.30 0.49 -1.64
CA VAL A 369 3.00 0.83 -2.25
C VAL A 369 2.77 2.33 -2.36
N SER A 370 3.23 3.17 -1.43
CA SER A 370 2.95 4.61 -1.45
C SER A 370 3.68 5.32 -2.59
N PHE A 371 2.94 5.88 -3.55
CA PHE A 371 3.53 6.65 -4.64
C PHE A 371 4.22 7.93 -4.15
N GLU A 372 3.68 8.59 -3.12
CA GLU A 372 4.34 9.75 -2.53
C GLU A 372 5.66 9.40 -1.86
N THR A 373 5.73 8.25 -1.19
CA THR A 373 6.96 7.79 -0.55
C THR A 373 8.01 7.45 -1.61
N PHE A 374 7.58 6.81 -2.69
CA PHE A 374 8.44 6.55 -3.85
C PHE A 374 9.01 7.84 -4.45
N LEU A 375 8.18 8.85 -4.73
CA LEU A 375 8.63 10.15 -5.27
C LEU A 375 9.63 10.86 -4.35
N LYS A 376 9.45 10.74 -3.03
CA LYS A 376 10.40 11.27 -2.03
C LYS A 376 11.71 10.51 -2.03
N ASN A 377 11.68 9.18 -2.15
CA ASN A 377 12.87 8.34 -2.15
C ASN A 377 13.76 8.61 -3.37
N ILE A 378 13.18 8.91 -4.54
CA ILE A 378 13.94 9.30 -5.74
C ILE A 378 14.24 10.80 -5.79
N ASP A 379 13.85 11.57 -4.76
CA ASP A 379 13.97 13.04 -4.69
C ASP A 379 13.45 13.75 -5.96
N TRP A 380 12.29 13.32 -6.46
CA TRP A 380 11.78 13.76 -7.76
C TRP A 380 11.58 15.28 -7.83
N ALA A 381 11.20 15.92 -6.73
CA ALA A 381 10.99 17.37 -6.69
C ALA A 381 12.29 18.14 -7.05
N SER A 382 13.42 17.70 -6.52
CA SER A 382 14.73 18.29 -6.82
C SER A 382 15.15 17.98 -8.26
N VAL A 383 14.94 16.74 -8.72
CA VAL A 383 15.26 16.31 -10.09
C VAL A 383 14.45 17.10 -11.12
N ALA A 384 13.13 17.18 -10.95
CA ALA A 384 12.23 17.93 -11.82
C ALA A 384 12.59 19.42 -11.87
N THR A 385 13.00 20.02 -10.74
CA THR A 385 13.46 21.41 -10.69
C THR A 385 14.72 21.62 -11.52
N ARG A 386 15.70 20.72 -11.41
CA ARG A 386 16.95 20.77 -12.19
C ARG A 386 16.66 20.63 -13.68
N ILE A 387 15.85 19.66 -14.06
CA ILE A 387 15.41 19.44 -15.44
C ILE A 387 14.76 20.70 -16.00
N ARG A 388 13.76 21.25 -15.30
CA ARG A 388 13.04 22.45 -15.73
C ARG A 388 13.99 23.64 -15.90
N SER A 389 14.94 23.81 -14.98
CA SER A 389 15.95 24.87 -15.09
C SER A 389 16.84 24.69 -16.33
N SER A 390 17.21 23.46 -16.67
CA SER A 390 17.99 23.12 -17.86
C SER A 390 17.23 23.45 -19.15
N LEU A 391 15.97 23.02 -19.26
CA LEU A 391 15.11 23.29 -20.42
C LEU A 391 14.91 24.81 -20.65
N ILE A 392 14.78 25.58 -19.57
CA ILE A 392 14.69 27.05 -19.65
C ILE A 392 16.02 27.66 -20.14
N LEU A 393 17.17 27.13 -19.70
CA LEU A 393 18.48 27.60 -20.17
C LEU A 393 18.70 27.27 -21.66
N GLU A 394 18.32 26.08 -22.10
CA GLU A 394 18.43 25.65 -23.50
C GLU A 394 17.56 26.47 -24.43
N SER A 395 16.29 26.70 -24.06
CA SER A 395 15.40 27.58 -24.83
C SER A 395 15.92 29.01 -24.91
N LYS A 396 16.50 29.55 -23.83
CA LYS A 396 17.18 30.87 -23.84
C LYS A 396 18.39 30.90 -24.77
N ARG A 397 19.21 29.84 -24.77
CA ARG A 397 20.37 29.71 -25.68
C ARG A 397 19.92 29.62 -27.14
N ALA A 398 18.88 28.84 -27.43
CA ALA A 398 18.32 28.72 -28.78
C ALA A 398 17.79 30.08 -29.28
N MET A 399 17.05 30.82 -28.46
CA MET A 399 16.56 32.17 -28.79
C MET A 399 17.72 33.16 -29.03
N ALA A 400 18.77 33.12 -28.20
CA ALA A 400 19.95 33.97 -28.39
C ALA A 400 20.68 33.64 -29.70
N ASN A 401 20.80 32.36 -30.05
CA ASN A 401 21.40 31.92 -31.30
C ASN A 401 20.58 32.31 -32.53
N SER A 402 19.24 32.26 -32.46
CA SER A 402 18.35 32.76 -33.53
C SER A 402 18.56 34.26 -33.77
N LYS A 403 18.49 35.07 -32.71
CA LYS A 403 18.71 36.53 -32.78
C LYS A 403 20.11 36.88 -33.32
N ARG A 404 21.13 36.08 -32.98
CA ARG A 404 22.49 36.27 -33.50
C ARG A 404 22.58 35.96 -35.00
N LYS A 405 21.93 34.89 -35.48
CA LYS A 405 21.85 34.56 -36.91
C LYS A 405 21.12 35.65 -37.71
N GLU A 406 20.00 36.15 -37.18
CA GLU A 406 19.24 37.26 -37.77
C GLU A 406 20.08 38.54 -37.89
N ARG A 407 20.84 38.90 -36.83
CA ARG A 407 21.76 40.05 -36.87
C ARG A 407 22.86 39.90 -37.91
N ILE A 408 23.49 38.73 -38.02
CA ILE A 408 24.56 38.47 -39.00
C ILE A 408 24.02 38.61 -40.43
N GLN A 409 22.81 38.09 -40.71
CA GLN A 409 22.16 38.25 -42.01
C GLN A 409 21.82 39.72 -42.32
N ALA A 410 21.40 40.50 -41.32
CA ALA A 410 21.12 41.93 -41.51
C ALA A 410 22.39 42.76 -41.79
N THR A 411 23.51 42.45 -41.12
CA THR A 411 24.81 43.10 -41.38
C THR A 411 25.49 42.64 -42.68
N GLY A 412 25.24 41.40 -43.12
CA GLY A 412 25.78 40.90 -44.41
C GLY A 412 25.08 41.50 -45.64
N LYS A 413 23.83 41.95 -45.51
CA LYS A 413 23.12 42.67 -46.58
C LYS A 413 23.54 44.13 -46.72
N THR A 414 24.09 44.74 -45.67
CA THR A 414 24.51 46.15 -45.67
C THR A 414 25.94 46.38 -46.16
N SER A 415 26.76 45.33 -46.32
CA SER A 415 28.12 45.44 -46.87
C SER A 415 28.20 45.18 -48.40
N GLY A 416 27.08 44.96 -49.09
CA GLY A 416 27.03 44.71 -50.54
C GLY A 416 26.79 45.95 -51.39
N GLU A 417 26.57 47.12 -50.79
CA GLU A 417 26.06 48.30 -51.49
C GLU A 417 26.94 49.53 -51.19
N SER A 418 28.18 49.53 -51.70
CA SER A 418 28.96 50.74 -52.07
C SER A 418 30.41 50.40 -52.44
N ARG A 419 30.64 50.06 -53.71
CA ARG A 419 31.85 50.53 -54.42
C ARG A 419 31.40 51.22 -55.70
N PRO A 420 31.41 52.57 -55.77
CA PRO A 420 31.29 53.24 -57.04
C PRO A 420 32.58 52.97 -57.82
N SER A 421 32.42 52.44 -59.03
CA SER A 421 33.42 52.40 -60.07
C SER A 421 33.97 53.80 -60.32
N GLN A 422 35.26 54.01 -60.09
CA GLN A 422 35.99 55.15 -60.63
C GLN A 422 36.89 54.68 -61.77
N ASN A 423 36.79 55.42 -62.88
CA ASN A 423 37.58 55.34 -64.11
C ASN A 423 39.06 55.64 -63.88
#